data_AF-A0A2D5MN44-F1
#
_entry.id   AF-A0A2D5MN44-F1
#
_cell.length_a   1.000
_cell.length_b   1.000
_cell.length_c   1.000
_cell.angle_alpha   90.00
_cell.angle_beta   90.00
_cell.angle_gamma   90.00
#
_symmetry.space_group_name_H-M   'P 1'
#
loop_
_entity.id
_entity.type
_entity.pdbx_description
1 polymer ?
#
loop_
_entity_poly.entity_id
_entity_poly.type
_entity_poly.pdbx_seq_one_letter_code
_entity_poly.pdbx_strand_id
1 'polypeptide(L)' 'MDKRAIIDAIKKHAEGNVAKAKANVDIFLNNPVGVATHGDVLETITSEVKKIADNEEIIKTLETHYFGE' A
#
# COMPACT_ATOMS: atom_id res chain seq x y z
N MET A 1 -17.91 -15.02 13.81
CA MET A 1 -16.63 -14.32 13.58
C MET A 1 -16.83 -12.89 14.07
N ASP A 2 -15.95 -12.38 14.93
CA ASP A 2 -16.11 -11.05 15.55
C ASP A 2 -15.97 -9.94 14.48
N LYS A 3 -16.95 -9.04 14.38
CA LYS A 3 -16.95 -7.88 13.46
C LYS A 3 -15.64 -7.09 13.61
N ARG A 4 -15.19 -6.88 14.85
CA ARG A 4 -13.95 -6.14 15.13
C ARG A 4 -12.72 -6.86 14.60
N ALA A 5 -12.66 -8.17 14.77
CA ALA A 5 -11.56 -8.99 14.24
C ALA A 5 -11.49 -8.96 12.71
N ILE A 6 -12.63 -8.91 12.02
CA ILE A 6 -12.67 -8.79 10.55
C ILE A 6 -12.14 -7.43 10.10
N ILE A 7 -12.63 -6.35 10.70
CA ILE A 7 -12.21 -4.99 10.34
C ILE A 7 -10.71 -4.78 10.64
N ASP A 8 -10.23 -5.27 11.77
CA ASP A 8 -8.81 -5.24 12.13
C ASP A 8 -7.94 -6.06 11.16
N ALA A 9 -8.40 -7.22 10.71
CA ALA A 9 -7.69 -8.02 9.72
C ALA A 9 -7.56 -7.30 8.37
N ILE A 10 -8.63 -6.62 7.91
CA ILE A 10 -8.60 -5.84 6.67
C ILE A 10 -7.64 -4.65 6.81
N LYS A 11 -7.69 -3.94 7.94
CA LYS A 11 -6.78 -2.82 8.22
C LYS A 11 -5.32 -3.26 8.17
N LYS A 12 -4.96 -4.33 8.88
CA LYS A 12 -3.60 -4.89 8.90
C LYS A 12 -3.12 -5.33 7.51
N HIS A 13 -4.01 -5.89 6.71
CA HIS A 13 -3.68 -6.27 5.33
C HIS A 13 -3.38 -5.03 4.48
N ALA A 14 -4.18 -3.98 4.60
CA ALA A 14 -3.94 -2.71 3.91
C ALA A 14 -2.62 -2.04 4.36
N GLU A 15 -2.34 -2.01 5.67
CA GLU A 15 -1.07 -1.52 6.22
C GLU A 15 0.14 -2.29 5.69
N GLY A 16 0.04 -3.62 5.62
CA GLY A 16 1.07 -4.47 5.01
C GLY A 16 1.30 -4.16 3.54
N ASN A 17 0.24 -3.89 2.79
CA ASN A 17 0.34 -3.50 1.38
C ASN A 17 1.02 -2.13 1.21
N VAL A 18 0.69 -1.15 2.06
CA VAL A 18 1.37 0.16 2.09
C VAL A 18 2.85 -0.02 2.38
N ALA A 19 3.22 -0.80 3.39
CA ALA A 19 4.61 -1.05 3.75
C ALA A 19 5.39 -1.71 2.59
N LYS A 20 4.79 -2.71 1.94
CA LYS A 20 5.39 -3.38 0.78
C LYS A 20 5.61 -2.42 -0.40
N ALA A 21 4.60 -1.62 -0.72
CA ALA A 21 4.68 -0.68 -1.84
C ALA A 21 5.72 0.43 -1.58
N LYS A 22 5.81 0.94 -0.35
CA LYS A 22 6.87 1.88 0.06
C LYS A 22 8.26 1.28 -0.11
N ALA A 23 8.47 0.04 0.35
CA ALA A 23 9.75 -0.65 0.17
C ALA A 23 10.11 -0.84 -1.30
N ASN A 24 9.15 -1.16 -2.17
CA ASN A 24 9.38 -1.26 -3.61
C ASN A 24 9.80 0.09 -4.21
N VAL A 25 9.10 1.18 -3.87
CA VAL A 25 9.46 2.54 -4.31
C VAL A 25 10.89 2.86 -3.89
N ASP A 26 11.25 2.59 -2.63
CA ASP A 26 12.61 2.85 -2.11
C ASP A 26 13.67 2.03 -2.86
N ILE A 27 13.40 0.78 -3.20
CA ILE A 27 14.30 -0.06 -4.00
C ILE A 27 14.54 0.57 -5.38
N PHE A 28 13.47 0.99 -6.07
CA PHE A 28 13.59 1.59 -7.40
C PHE A 28 14.29 2.96 -7.38
N LEU A 29 14.07 3.77 -6.34
CA LEU A 29 14.73 5.07 -6.18
C LEU A 29 16.22 4.95 -5.84
N ASN A 30 16.59 3.99 -5.00
CA ASN A 30 17.98 3.85 -4.52
C ASN A 30 18.84 2.90 -5.35
N ASN A 31 18.24 1.96 -6.08
CA ASN A 31 18.99 0.96 -6.85
C ASN A 31 18.29 0.59 -8.17
N PRO A 32 18.23 1.52 -9.14
CA PRO A 32 17.57 1.28 -10.43
C PRO A 32 18.31 0.28 -11.34
N VAL A 33 19.51 -0.17 -10.96
CA VAL A 33 20.41 -0.93 -11.84
C VAL A 33 20.06 -2.42 -11.82
N GLY A 34 19.58 -2.95 -12.95
CA GLY A 34 19.50 -4.39 -13.23
C GLY A 34 18.12 -5.05 -13.18
N VAL A 35 17.04 -4.32 -12.87
CA VAL A 35 15.67 -4.89 -12.77
C VAL A 35 14.72 -4.36 -13.86
N ALA A 36 15.00 -3.20 -14.45
CA ALA A 36 14.06 -2.50 -15.33
C ALA A 36 14.78 -1.52 -16.28
N THR A 37 14.26 -1.30 -17.48
CA THR A 37 14.72 -0.22 -18.36
C THR A 37 14.20 1.13 -17.83
N HIS A 38 14.82 2.27 -18.17
CA HIS A 38 14.44 3.58 -17.59
C HIS A 38 12.94 3.92 -17.68
N GLY A 39 12.24 3.48 -18.73
CA GLY A 39 10.80 3.67 -18.88
C GLY A 39 9.97 2.84 -17.90
N ASP A 40 10.37 1.59 -17.67
CA ASP A 40 9.69 0.66 -16.77
C ASP A 40 9.80 1.11 -15.30
N VAL A 41 10.90 1.76 -14.91
CA VAL A 41 11.13 2.21 -13.53
C VAL A 41 10.10 3.27 -13.11
N LEU A 42 9.87 4.29 -13.93
CA LEU A 42 8.92 5.37 -13.59
C LEU A 42 7.48 4.86 -13.56
N GLU A 43 7.10 4.01 -14.51
CA GLU A 43 5.78 3.39 -14.54
C GLU A 43 5.57 2.48 -13.31
N THR A 44 6.60 1.71 -12.94
CA THR A 44 6.55 0.84 -11.76
C THR A 44 6.42 1.65 -10.47
N ILE A 45 7.23 2.70 -10.28
CA ILE A 45 7.10 3.60 -9.12
C ILE A 45 5.69 4.20 -9.06
N THR A 46 5.16 4.65 -10.20
CA THR A 46 3.80 5.21 -10.29
C THR A 46 2.75 4.18 -9.86
N SER A 47 2.90 2.92 -10.29
CA SER A 47 2.01 1.82 -9.91
C SER A 47 2.08 1.53 -8.40
N GLU A 48 3.28 1.51 -7.81
CA GLU A 48 3.44 1.31 -6.36
C GLU A 48 2.87 2.48 -5.55
N VAL A 49 3.04 3.72 -6.01
CA VAL A 49 2.43 4.91 -5.37
C VAL A 49 0.90 4.85 -5.42
N LYS A 50 0.30 4.40 -6.53
CA LYS A 50 -1.16 4.17 -6.60
C LYS A 50 -1.62 3.14 -5.57
N LYS A 51 -0.87 2.03 -5.40
CA LYS A 51 -1.19 1.04 -4.36
C LYS A 51 -1.14 1.63 -2.95
N ILE A 52 -0.20 2.53 -2.67
CA ILE A 52 -0.16 3.25 -1.39
C ILE A 52 -1.46 4.05 -1.21
N ALA A 53 -1.81 4.89 -2.18
CA ALA A 53 -2.99 5.74 -2.11
C ALA A 53 -4.28 4.94 -1.93
N ASP A 54 -4.46 3.85 -2.69
CA ASP A 54 -5.64 2.99 -2.62
C ASP A 54 -5.78 2.34 -1.23
N ASN A 55 -4.67 1.84 -0.66
CA ASN A 55 -4.71 1.19 0.66
C ASN A 55 -4.86 2.21 1.81
N GLU A 56 -4.29 3.41 1.68
CA GLU A 56 -4.51 4.50 2.65
C GLU A 56 -5.99 4.93 2.67
N GLU A 57 -6.65 4.99 1.51
CA GLU A 57 -8.09 5.29 1.45
C GLU A 57 -8.93 4.16 2.06
N ILE A 58 -8.55 2.89 1.87
CA ILE A 58 -9.21 1.76 2.56
C ILE A 58 -9.10 1.93 4.08
N ILE A 59 -7.90 2.19 4.61
CA ILE A 59 -7.70 2.37 6.05
C ILE A 59 -8.55 3.52 6.56
N LYS A 60 -8.51 4.67 5.90
CA LYS A 60 -9.29 5.86 6.27
C LYS A 60 -10.80 5.59 6.23
N THR A 61 -11.29 4.88 5.21
CA THR A 61 -12.70 4.49 5.09
C THR A 61 -13.11 3.59 6.27
N LEU A 62 -12.27 2.61 6.62
CA LEU A 62 -12.50 1.73 7.76
C LEU A 62 -12.54 2.52 9.07
N GLU A 63 -11.61 3.44 9.26
CA GLU A 63 -11.55 4.30 10.45
C GLU A 63 -12.77 5.22 10.55
N THR A 64 -13.17 5.83 9.44
CA THR A 64 -14.29 6.79 9.39
C THR A 64 -15.65 6.13 9.65
N HIS A 65 -15.87 4.93 9.13
CA HIS A 65 -17.20 4.30 9.12
C HIS A 65 -17.36 3.13 10.11
N TYR A 66 -16.26 2.56 10.60
CA TYR A 66 -16.31 1.30 11.35
C TYR A 66 -15.51 1.33 12.66
N PHE A 67 -14.60 2.29 12.88
CA PHE A 67 -13.96 2.54 14.17
C PHE A 67 -14.54 3.79 14.85
N GLY A 68 -15.80 3.67 15.27
CA GLY A 68 -16.51 4.72 16.01
C GLY A 68 -17.81 4.26 16.69
N GLU A 69 -18.09 2.95 16.69
CA GLU A 69 -19.24 2.31 17.36
C GLU A 69 -18.81 1.47 18.58
#